data_AF-A0A1W5YXN3-F1
#
_entry.id   AF-A0A1W5YXN3-F1
#
_cell.length_a   1.000
_cell.length_b   1.000
_cell.length_c   1.000
_cell.angle_alpha   90.00
_cell.angle_beta   90.00
_cell.angle_gamma   90.00
#
_symmetry.space_group_name_H-M   'P 1'
#
loop_
_entity.id
_entity.type
_entity.pdbx_description
1 polymer ?
#
loop_
_entity_poly.entity_id
_entity_poly.type
_entity_poly.pdbx_seq_one_letter_code
_entity_poly.pdbx_strand_id
1 'polypeptide(L)' 'MTTCAECGDDFDVSDAREEYRAEWGAAGEEGEYDELYEGGLCGSCALSQTESNLNLGRALMMVNGDEDYDQEHVDRYL' A
#
# COMPACT_ATOMS: atom_id res chain seq x y z
N MET A 1 -18.40 8.31 6.78
CA MET A 1 -17.72 9.37 5.98
C MET A 1 -16.72 10.14 6.83
N THR A 2 -15.48 10.25 6.33
CA THR A 2 -14.33 10.99 6.87
C THR A 2 -13.53 11.59 5.69
N THR A 3 -12.49 12.37 5.97
CA THR A 3 -11.63 12.98 4.94
C THR A 3 -10.29 12.25 4.85
N CYS A 4 -9.84 11.93 3.63
CA CYS A 4 -8.57 11.27 3.38
C CYS A 4 -7.40 12.18 3.75
N ALA A 5 -6.49 11.69 4.59
CA ALA A 5 -5.32 12.45 5.04
C ALA A 5 -4.31 12.75 3.92
N GLU A 6 -4.38 12.05 2.79
CA GLU A 6 -3.44 12.19 1.67
C GLU A 6 -4.02 13.04 0.52
N CYS A 7 -5.17 12.67 -0.02
CA CYS A 7 -5.77 13.40 -1.14
C CYS A 7 -6.77 14.50 -0.73
N GLY A 8 -7.26 14.48 0.52
CA GLY A 8 -8.24 15.44 1.03
C GLY A 8 -9.69 15.20 0.60
N ASP A 9 -9.97 14.09 -0.10
CA ASP A 9 -11.34 13.74 -0.51
C ASP A 9 -12.14 13.09 0.62
N ASP A 10 -13.45 13.30 0.61
CA ASP A 10 -14.37 12.62 1.52
C ASP A 10 -14.64 11.18 1.05
N PHE A 11 -14.57 10.23 1.98
CA PHE A 11 -14.77 8.81 1.69
C PHE A 11 -15.41 8.08 2.87
N ASP A 12 -15.95 6.88 2.64
CA ASP A 12 -16.40 5.99 3.71
C ASP A 12 -15.33 4.97 4.08
N VAL A 13 -15.05 4.86 5.38
CA VAL A 13 -14.02 3.95 5.91
C VAL A 13 -14.36 2.50 5.62
N SER A 14 -15.65 2.12 5.62
CA SER A 14 -16.05 0.75 5.31
C SER A 14 -15.83 0.41 3.83
N ASP A 15 -16.16 1.34 2.92
CA ASP A 15 -15.90 1.19 1.49
C ASP A 15 -14.39 1.12 1.22
N ALA A 16 -13.59 2.00 1.82
CA ALA A 16 -12.12 1.97 1.68
C ALA A 16 -11.50 0.67 2.19
N ARG A 17 -12.02 0.13 3.29
CA ARG A 17 -11.58 -1.18 3.82
C ARG A 17 -11.92 -2.30 2.85
N GLU A 18 -13.10 -2.28 2.23
CA GLU A 18 -13.50 -3.26 1.23
C GLU A 18 -12.65 -3.16 -0.04
N GLU A 19 -12.38 -1.95 -0.54
CA GLU A 19 -11.46 -1.71 -1.66
C GLU A 19 -10.06 -2.25 -1.37
N TYR A 20 -9.51 -1.93 -0.20
CA TYR A 20 -8.20 -2.41 0.22
C TYR A 20 -8.15 -3.93 0.32
N ARG A 21 -9.20 -4.54 0.92
CA ARG A 21 -9.34 -5.99 1.05
C ARG A 21 -9.57 -6.67 -0.31
N ALA A 22 -10.20 -6.01 -1.27
CA ALA A 22 -10.38 -6.58 -2.61
C ALA A 22 -9.04 -6.77 -3.32
N GLU A 23 -8.08 -5.86 -3.12
CA GLU A 23 -6.75 -5.94 -3.73
C GLU A 23 -5.81 -6.85 -2.92
N TRP A 24 -5.73 -6.66 -1.60
CA TRP A 24 -4.74 -7.33 -0.74
C TRP A 24 -5.30 -8.47 0.09
N GLY A 25 -6.61 -8.49 0.35
CA GLY A 25 -7.28 -9.42 1.26
C GLY A 25 -7.54 -10.83 0.74
N ALA A 26 -7.12 -11.15 -0.49
CA ALA A 26 -7.05 -12.53 -0.97
C ALA A 26 -5.74 -13.23 -0.56
N ALA A 27 -4.71 -12.47 -0.14
CA ALA A 27 -3.45 -13.00 0.36
C ALA A 27 -3.47 -12.90 1.89
N GLY A 28 -3.66 -14.06 2.55
CA GLY A 28 -3.63 -14.12 4.00
C GLY A 28 -2.36 -13.48 4.58
N GLU A 29 -2.57 -12.70 5.64
CA GLU A 29 -1.59 -12.26 6.65
C GLU A 29 -0.83 -10.92 6.48
N GLU A 30 -1.03 -10.13 5.41
CA GLU A 30 -0.42 -8.78 5.37
C GLU A 30 -1.41 -7.69 5.82
N GLY A 31 -1.20 -7.21 7.06
CA GLY A 31 -1.72 -5.99 7.71
C GLY A 31 -3.15 -5.60 7.37
N GLU A 32 -4.08 -5.72 8.33
CA GLU A 32 -5.43 -5.20 8.10
C GLU A 32 -5.38 -3.68 7.90
N TYR A 33 -6.15 -3.17 6.93
CA TYR A 33 -6.23 -1.74 6.59
C TYR A 33 -6.32 -0.81 7.82
N ASP A 34 -7.07 -1.23 8.85
CA ASP A 34 -7.21 -0.45 10.08
C ASP A 34 -5.92 -0.39 10.92
N GLU A 35 -5.09 -1.43 10.87
CA GLU A 35 -3.79 -1.47 11.58
C GLU A 35 -2.75 -0.57 10.90
N LEU A 36 -2.79 -0.50 9.58
CA LEU A 36 -1.82 0.27 8.79
C LEU A 36 -2.18 1.76 8.70
N TYR A 37 -3.46 2.06 8.58
CA TYR A 37 -3.93 3.40 8.21
C TYR A 37 -4.90 4.02 9.21
N GLU A 38 -5.33 3.28 10.24
CA GLU A 38 -6.28 3.74 11.27
C GLU A 38 -7.57 4.35 10.67
N GLY A 39 -7.95 3.93 9.46
CA GLY A 39 -9.08 4.50 8.72
C GLY A 39 -8.86 5.91 8.17
N GLY A 40 -7.62 6.39 8.12
CA GLY A 40 -7.26 7.75 7.71
C GLY A 40 -7.09 7.99 6.21
N LEU A 41 -7.00 6.93 5.40
CA LEU A 41 -6.79 7.03 3.95
C LEU A 41 -7.96 6.42 3.18
N CYS A 42 -8.36 7.03 2.07
CA CYS A 42 -9.29 6.37 1.15
C CYS A 42 -8.64 5.09 0.57
N GLY A 43 -9.46 4.19 0.02
CA GLY A 43 -8.98 2.90 -0.48
C GLY A 43 -7.86 3.05 -1.50
N SER A 44 -7.99 3.97 -2.46
CA SER A 44 -6.95 4.25 -3.45
C SER A 44 -5.61 4.74 -2.86
N CYS A 45 -5.64 5.65 -1.87
CA CYS A 45 -4.42 6.13 -1.21
C CYS A 45 -3.78 5.05 -0.35
N ALA A 46 -4.60 4.25 0.36
CA ALA A 46 -4.10 3.11 1.12
C ALA A 46 -3.39 2.09 0.22
N LEU A 47 -3.99 1.72 -0.92
CA LEU A 47 -3.38 0.83 -1.91
C LEU A 47 -2.04 1.39 -2.42
N SER A 48 -2.02 2.66 -2.81
CA SER A 48 -0.83 3.30 -3.34
C SER A 48 0.32 3.35 -2.33
N GLN A 49 0.02 3.62 -1.05
CA GLN A 49 1.04 3.58 0.00
C GLN A 49 1.56 2.17 0.26
N THR A 50 0.70 1.15 0.30
CA THR A 50 1.15 -0.25 0.45
C THR A 50 2.10 -0.63 -0.67
N GLU A 51 1.73 -0.37 -1.92
CA GLU A 51 2.59 -0.66 -3.09
C GLU A 51 3.93 0.06 -3.00
N SER A 52 3.91 1.35 -2.65
CA SER A 52 5.14 2.15 -2.50
C SER A 52 6.07 1.57 -1.41
N ASN A 53 5.51 1.18 -0.26
CA ASN A 53 6.27 0.58 0.83
C ASN A 53 6.85 -0.79 0.46
N LEU A 54 6.10 -1.62 -0.27
CA LEU A 54 6.60 -2.91 -0.77
C LEU A 54 7.75 -2.72 -1.76
N ASN A 55 7.62 -1.77 -2.70
CA ASN A 55 8.69 -1.45 -3.66
C ASN A 55 9.94 -0.92 -2.94
N LEU A 56 9.78 -0.07 -1.93
CA LEU A 56 10.88 0.40 -1.10
C LEU A 56 11.56 -0.76 -0.36
N GLY A 57 10.79 -1.67 0.24
CA GLY A 57 11.32 -2.87 0.89
C GLY A 57 12.15 -3.72 -0.06
N ARG A 58 11.65 -3.93 -1.28
CA ARG A 58 12.37 -4.66 -2.34
C ARG A 58 13.66 -3.95 -2.75
N ALA A 59 13.63 -2.64 -2.91
CA ALA A 59 14.82 -1.83 -3.20
C ALA A 59 15.90 -1.99 -2.12
N LEU A 60 15.50 -1.98 -0.84
CA LEU A 60 16.42 -2.19 0.27
C LEU A 60 17.05 -3.59 0.24
N MET A 61 16.28 -4.63 -0.08
CA MET A 61 16.82 -5.98 -0.24
C MET A 61 17.83 -6.07 -1.38
N MET A 62 17.56 -5.40 -2.51
CA MET A 62 18.51 -5.32 -3.64
C MET A 62 19.82 -4.61 -3.25
N VAL A 63 19.74 -3.51 -2.50
CA VAL A 63 20.93 -2.76 -2.06
C VAL A 63 21.76 -3.56 -1.04
N ASN A 64 21.10 -4.32 -0.17
CA ASN A 64 21.77 -5.17 0.82
C ASN A 64 22.36 -6.46 0.22
N GLY A 65 21.99 -6.79 -1.02
CA GLY A 65 22.37 -8.04 -1.69
C GLY A 65 21.57 -9.25 -1.23
N ASP A 66 20.43 -9.02 -0.56
CA ASP A 66 19.47 -10.05 -0.17
C ASP A 66 18.56 -10.45 -1.34
N GLU A 67 18.43 -9.58 -2.35
CA GLU A 67 17.77 -9.84 -3.63
C GLU A 67 18.68 -9.40 -4.79
N ASP A 68 18.59 -10.09 -5.92
CA ASP A 68 19.31 -9.70 -7.14
C ASP A 68 18.77 -8.38 -7.70
N TYR A 69 19.67 -7.54 -8.21
CA TYR A 69 19.29 -6.27 -8.82
C TYR A 69 18.43 -6.49 -10.08
N ASP A 70 17.23 -5.91 -10.07
CA ASP A 70 16.23 -6.01 -11.13
C ASP A 70 16.00 -4.64 -11.79
N GLN A 71 16.67 -4.39 -12.92
CA GLN A 71 16.58 -3.10 -13.63
C GLN A 71 15.15 -2.77 -14.08
N GLU A 72 14.33 -3.77 -14.46
CA GLU A 72 12.96 -3.52 -14.90
C GLU A 72 12.10 -3.02 -13.74
N HIS A 73 12.29 -3.60 -12.55
CA HIS A 73 11.61 -3.13 -11.36
C HIS A 73 12.03 -1.71 -10.99
N VAL A 74 13.34 -1.41 -11.03
CA VAL A 74 13.82 -0.04 -10.78
C VAL A 74 13.15 0.94 -11.74
N ASP A 75 13.23 0.70 -13.04
CA ASP A 75 12.68 1.62 -14.05
C ASP A 75 11.15 1.84 -13.92
N ARG A 76 10.44 0.86 -13.35
CA ARG A 76 8.98 0.90 -13.21
C ARG A 76 8.49 1.51 -11.90
N TYR A 77 9.22 1.35 -10.80
CA TYR A 77 8.69 1.60 -9.45
C TYR A 77 9.56 2.50 -8.55
N LEU A 78 10.81 2.81 -8.93
CA LEU A 78 11.78 3.57 -8.11
C LEU A 78 12.33 4.80 -8.85
#